data_AF-A0A524B9K1-F1
#
_entry.id   AF-A0A524B9K1-F1
#
_cell.length_a   1.000
_cell.length_b   1.000
_cell.length_c   1.000
_cell.angle_alpha   90.00
_cell.angle_beta   90.00
_cell.angle_gamma   90.00
#
_symmetry.space_group_name_H-M   'P 1'
#
loop_
_entity.id
_entity.type
_entity.pdbx_description
1 polymer ?
#
loop_
_entity_poly.entity_id
_entity_poly.type
_entity_poly.pdbx_seq_one_letter_code
_entity_poly.pdbx_strand_id
1 'polypeptide(L)'
;MKRCTLAVVALMLSSQALAHAHAVKVDDSMPDAQRIRFCERVRDFALQALYDRDKGRPMKLFQEDGSDGPRITNHIVRRIYEEPQISSPKKAEAFGRATCNEMMGGRAPSE
;
A
#
# COMPACT_ATOMS: atom_id res chain seq x y z
N MET A 1 -42.36 -18.29 1.77
CA MET A 1 -40.96 -18.62 1.45
C MET A 1 -40.14 -17.48 0.82
N LYS A 2 -40.75 -16.50 0.13
CA LYS A 2 -40.01 -15.41 -0.58
C LYS A 2 -39.53 -14.24 0.31
N ARG A 3 -40.05 -14.14 1.55
CA ARG A 3 -39.69 -13.07 2.51
C ARG A 3 -38.41 -13.37 3.29
N CYS A 4 -38.09 -14.64 3.53
CA CYS A 4 -36.85 -15.04 4.22
C CYS A 4 -35.61 -14.82 3.35
N THR A 5 -35.74 -14.96 2.04
CA THR A 5 -34.64 -14.79 1.09
C THR A 5 -34.16 -13.34 1.00
N LEU A 6 -35.06 -12.37 1.11
CA LEU A 6 -34.72 -10.94 1.12
C LEU A 6 -33.98 -10.51 2.39
N ALA A 7 -34.31 -11.12 3.55
CA ALA A 7 -33.65 -10.82 4.80
C ALA A 7 -32.17 -11.27 4.82
N VAL A 8 -31.85 -12.40 4.18
CA VAL A 8 -30.47 -12.93 4.13
C VAL A 8 -29.58 -12.09 3.22
N VAL A 9 -30.09 -11.57 2.10
CA VAL A 9 -29.32 -10.69 1.21
C VAL A 9 -29.04 -9.34 1.86
N ALA A 10 -29.98 -8.79 2.62
CA ALA A 10 -29.77 -7.54 3.36
C ALA A 10 -28.69 -7.68 4.46
N LEU A 11 -28.58 -8.85 5.09
CA LEU A 11 -27.60 -9.11 6.15
C LEU A 11 -26.16 -9.25 5.62
N MET A 12 -25.98 -9.65 4.36
CA MET A 12 -24.63 -9.79 3.77
C MET A 12 -24.05 -8.45 3.27
N LEU A 13 -24.89 -7.47 2.98
CA LEU A 13 -24.44 -6.14 2.49
C LEU A 13 -23.86 -5.25 3.59
N SER A 14 -24.09 -5.55 4.88
CA SER A 14 -23.52 -4.80 6.01
C SER A 14 -22.10 -5.23 6.40
N SER A 15 -21.54 -6.29 5.77
CA SER A 15 -20.20 -6.80 6.08
C SER A 15 -19.05 -6.01 5.42
N GLN A 16 -19.36 -4.94 4.69
CA GLN A 16 -18.38 -4.04 4.08
C GLN A 16 -17.92 -2.93 5.05
N ALA A 17 -18.19 -3.09 6.35
CA ALA A 17 -17.77 -2.16 7.38
C ALA A 17 -16.24 -2.24 7.59
N LEU A 18 -15.56 -1.36 6.87
CA LEU A 18 -14.19 -0.88 7.07
C LEU A 18 -13.33 -1.68 8.06
N ALA A 19 -12.48 -2.55 7.51
CA ALA A 19 -11.18 -2.81 8.11
C ALA A 19 -10.39 -1.49 8.11
N HIS A 20 -10.61 -0.66 9.13
CA HIS A 20 -9.73 0.45 9.47
C HIS A 20 -8.43 -0.14 10.01
N ALA A 21 -7.47 -0.38 9.12
CA ALA A 21 -6.12 -0.79 9.50
C ALA A 21 -5.44 0.39 10.19
N HIS A 22 -5.61 0.50 11.51
CA HIS A 22 -4.80 1.42 12.32
C HIS A 22 -3.34 0.96 12.30
N ALA A 23 -2.41 1.91 12.24
CA ALA A 23 -0.99 1.63 12.36
C ALA A 23 -0.74 0.91 13.71
N VAL A 24 -0.34 -0.35 13.65
CA VAL A 24 0.02 -1.13 14.84
C VAL A 24 1.37 -0.63 15.32
N LYS A 25 1.51 -0.38 16.62
CA LYS A 25 2.81 -0.03 17.20
C LYS A 25 3.77 -1.20 16.97
N VAL A 26 4.75 -0.99 16.11
CA VAL A 26 5.78 -2.00 15.80
C VAL A 26 6.79 -2.00 16.92
N ASP A 27 6.89 -3.13 17.62
CA ASP A 27 7.90 -3.40 18.64
C ASP A 27 9.05 -4.21 18.04
N ASP A 28 10.28 -4.02 18.55
CA ASP A 28 11.47 -4.69 18.03
C ASP A 28 11.47 -6.21 18.31
N SER A 29 10.60 -6.69 19.20
CA SER A 29 10.37 -8.12 19.43
C SER A 29 9.61 -8.81 18.30
N MET A 30 9.05 -8.06 17.34
CA MET A 30 8.34 -8.65 16.19
C MET A 30 9.36 -9.09 15.12
N PRO A 31 9.27 -10.32 14.59
CA PRO A 31 10.22 -10.84 13.60
C PRO A 31 10.26 -10.01 12.32
N ASP A 32 9.14 -9.35 11.97
CA ASP A 32 9.00 -8.53 10.77
C ASP A 32 9.09 -7.03 11.04
N ALA A 33 9.53 -6.60 12.23
CA ALA A 33 9.51 -5.19 12.65
C ALA A 33 10.19 -4.25 11.63
N GLN A 34 11.39 -4.64 11.17
CA GLN A 34 12.15 -3.86 10.20
C GLN A 34 11.44 -3.75 8.85
N ARG A 35 10.89 -4.86 8.36
CA ARG A 35 10.12 -4.89 7.10
C ARG A 35 8.89 -4.01 7.19
N ILE A 36 8.15 -4.08 8.30
CA ILE A 36 6.94 -3.28 8.49
C ILE A 36 7.30 -1.79 8.49
N ARG A 37 8.30 -1.36 9.27
CA ARG A 37 8.75 0.05 9.31
C ARG A 37 9.25 0.52 7.94
N PHE A 38 9.97 -0.33 7.22
CA PHE A 38 10.43 -0.03 5.87
C PHE A 38 9.24 0.23 4.94
N CYS A 39 8.26 -0.67 4.92
CA CYS A 39 7.09 -0.52 4.06
C CYS A 39 6.17 0.62 4.48
N GLU A 40 6.16 1.03 5.76
CA GLU A 40 5.51 2.27 6.19
C GLU A 40 6.18 3.51 5.61
N ARG A 41 7.52 3.57 5.55
CA ARG A 41 8.21 4.68 4.88
C ARG A 41 7.95 4.69 3.38
N VAL A 42 7.96 3.52 2.74
CA VAL A 42 7.65 3.39 1.30
C VAL A 42 6.22 3.85 0.98
N ARG A 43 5.25 3.53 1.84
CA ARG A 43 3.87 4.03 1.75
C ARG A 43 3.80 5.55 1.76
N ASP A 44 4.61 6.22 2.60
CA ASP A 44 4.60 7.67 2.67
C ASP A 44 5.09 8.30 1.35
N PHE A 45 6.04 7.66 0.66
CA PHE A 45 6.43 8.07 -0.70
C PHE A 45 5.33 7.85 -1.73
N ALA A 46 4.49 6.82 -1.58
CA ALA A 46 3.32 6.61 -2.44
C ALA A 46 2.30 7.75 -2.30
N LEU A 47 2.05 8.20 -1.06
CA LEU A 47 1.18 9.34 -0.78
C LEU A 47 1.76 10.64 -1.36
N GLN A 48 3.07 10.84 -1.20
CA GLN A 48 3.74 12.01 -1.77
C GLN A 48 3.70 12.01 -3.30
N ALA A 49 3.88 10.84 -3.94
CA ALA A 49 3.79 10.71 -5.39
C ALA A 49 2.40 11.05 -5.91
N LEU A 50 1.35 10.60 -5.21
CA LEU A 50 -0.04 10.93 -5.54
C LEU A 50 -0.26 12.45 -5.44
N TYR A 51 0.17 13.05 -4.33
CA TYR A 51 0.07 14.49 -4.13
C TYR A 51 0.77 15.28 -5.23
N ASP A 52 2.00 14.90 -5.59
CA ASP A 52 2.78 15.58 -6.62
C ASP A 52 2.12 15.42 -8.01
N ARG A 53 1.64 14.21 -8.35
CA ARG A 53 0.89 13.94 -9.59
C ARG A 53 -0.37 14.80 -9.69
N ASP A 54 -1.18 14.83 -8.63
CA ASP A 54 -2.44 15.58 -8.61
C ASP A 54 -2.21 17.11 -8.69
N LYS A 55 -0.99 17.56 -8.37
CA LYS A 55 -0.54 18.95 -8.57
C LYS A 55 0.13 19.20 -9.92
N GLY A 56 0.17 18.21 -10.82
CA GLY A 56 0.84 18.31 -12.12
C GLY A 56 2.36 18.45 -12.02
N ARG A 57 2.96 18.04 -10.90
CA ARG A 57 4.41 18.11 -10.72
C ARG A 57 5.08 16.94 -11.44
N PRO A 58 6.33 17.11 -11.89
CA PRO A 58 7.07 16.02 -12.51
C PRO A 58 7.34 14.90 -11.50
N MET A 59 7.37 13.67 -12.02
CA MET A 59 7.77 12.48 -11.27
C MET A 59 9.19 12.65 -10.72
N LYS A 60 9.37 12.28 -9.45
CA LYS A 60 10.68 12.29 -8.78
C LYS A 60 11.06 10.85 -8.44
N LEU A 61 12.20 10.42 -8.97
CA LEU A 61 12.75 9.10 -8.72
C LEU A 61 14.03 9.21 -7.91
N PHE A 62 14.28 8.20 -7.08
CA PHE A 62 15.52 8.05 -6.33
C PHE A 62 16.59 7.44 -7.23
N GLN A 63 17.85 7.78 -6.98
CA GLN A 63 18.97 7.11 -7.64
C GLN A 63 18.99 5.64 -7.20
N GLU A 64 19.00 4.71 -8.16
CA GLU A 64 19.08 3.29 -7.86
C GLU A 64 20.53 2.92 -7.50
N ASP A 65 20.72 2.37 -6.30
CA ASP A 65 22.02 2.00 -5.72
C ASP A 65 22.17 0.47 -5.55
N GLY A 66 21.24 -0.30 -6.12
CA GLY A 66 21.16 -1.76 -5.96
C GLY A 66 20.42 -2.23 -4.71
N SER A 67 20.05 -1.32 -3.80
CA SER A 67 19.25 -1.65 -2.61
C SER A 67 17.76 -1.69 -2.91
N ASP A 68 17.00 -2.30 -2.01
CA ASP A 68 15.55 -2.43 -2.15
C ASP A 68 14.81 -1.08 -1.98
N GLY A 69 15.39 -0.13 -1.23
CA GLY A 69 14.79 1.17 -0.95
C GLY A 69 14.43 1.95 -2.22
N PRO A 70 15.43 2.45 -2.98
CA PRO A 70 15.17 3.16 -4.23
C PRO A 70 14.44 2.31 -5.27
N ARG A 71 14.77 1.02 -5.39
CA ARG A 71 14.14 0.11 -6.37
C ARG A 71 12.64 -0.02 -6.17
N ILE A 72 12.20 -0.38 -4.96
CA ILE A 72 10.77 -0.56 -4.63
C ILE A 72 10.04 0.78 -4.68
N THR A 73 10.65 1.83 -4.12
CA THR A 73 10.04 3.16 -4.09
C THR A 73 9.84 3.70 -5.51
N ASN A 74 10.84 3.58 -6.38
CA ASN A 74 10.71 4.00 -7.78
C ASN A 74 9.64 3.22 -8.53
N HIS A 75 9.53 1.91 -8.31
CA HIS A 75 8.46 1.11 -8.90
C HIS A 75 7.07 1.65 -8.51
N ILE A 76 6.85 1.89 -7.22
CA ILE A 76 5.59 2.42 -6.70
C ILE A 76 5.31 3.81 -7.26
N VAL A 77 6.29 4.72 -7.26
CA VAL A 77 6.14 6.08 -7.79
C VAL A 77 5.75 6.06 -9.27
N ARG A 78 6.40 5.23 -10.10
CA ARG A 78 6.06 5.08 -11.52
C ARG A 78 4.60 4.68 -11.69
N ARG A 79 4.17 3.63 -10.99
CA ARG A 79 2.80 3.12 -11.03
C ARG A 79 1.78 4.16 -10.58
N ILE A 80 2.05 4.95 -9.56
CA ILE A 80 1.15 6.03 -9.11
C ILE A 80 0.89 7.06 -10.23
N TYR A 81 1.91 7.42 -11.01
CA TYR A 81 1.74 8.36 -12.11
C TYR A 81 1.09 7.72 -13.34
N GLU A 82 1.41 6.46 -13.62
CA GLU A 82 0.93 5.73 -14.80
C GLU A 82 -0.50 5.21 -14.64
N GLU A 83 -1.00 5.08 -13.39
CA GLU A 83 -2.28 4.45 -13.08
C GLU A 83 -3.32 5.43 -12.51
N PRO A 84 -4.22 5.97 -13.35
CA PRO A 84 -5.30 6.85 -12.90
C PRO A 84 -6.24 6.20 -11.89
N GLN A 85 -6.35 4.87 -11.85
CA GLN A 85 -7.18 4.16 -10.87
C GLN A 85 -6.74 4.39 -9.42
N ILE A 86 -5.46 4.74 -9.20
CA ILE A 86 -4.94 5.14 -7.88
C ILE A 86 -5.28 6.61 -7.67
N SER A 87 -6.55 6.85 -7.35
CA SER A 87 -7.19 8.17 -7.41
C SER A 87 -7.44 8.81 -6.05
N SER A 88 -6.95 8.21 -4.96
CA SER A 88 -7.18 8.74 -3.61
C SER A 88 -6.04 8.37 -2.65
N PRO A 89 -5.83 9.16 -1.57
CA PRO A 89 -4.81 8.86 -0.57
C PRO A 89 -4.92 7.45 -0.01
N LYS A 90 -6.15 7.01 0.32
CA LYS A 90 -6.40 5.65 0.81
C LYS A 90 -5.98 4.56 -0.18
N LYS A 91 -6.19 4.77 -1.49
CA LYS A 91 -5.76 3.82 -2.51
C LYS A 91 -4.24 3.82 -2.68
N ALA A 92 -3.60 4.99 -2.67
CA ALA A 92 -2.14 5.09 -2.74
C ALA A 92 -1.46 4.46 -1.52
N GLU A 93 -2.04 4.65 -0.34
CA GLU A 93 -1.57 4.04 0.90
C GLU A 93 -1.64 2.49 0.82
N ALA A 94 -2.81 1.95 0.47
CA ALA A 94 -3.01 0.52 0.35
C ALA A 94 -2.12 -0.09 -0.74
N PHE A 95 -2.01 0.57 -1.89
CA PHE A 95 -1.14 0.18 -2.99
C PHE A 95 0.33 0.14 -2.55
N GLY A 96 0.85 1.23 -2.00
CA GLY A 96 2.25 1.31 -1.59
C GLY A 96 2.64 0.26 -0.56
N ARG A 97 1.79 0.01 0.44
CA ARG A 97 2.03 -1.04 1.45
C ARG A 97 1.99 -2.44 0.83
N ALA A 98 0.98 -2.73 0.02
CA ALA A 98 0.81 -4.05 -0.60
C ALA A 98 1.99 -4.38 -1.52
N THR A 99 2.34 -3.46 -2.43
CA THR A 99 3.44 -3.62 -3.37
C THR A 99 4.79 -3.74 -2.66
N CYS A 100 5.03 -2.94 -1.61
CA CYS A 100 6.25 -3.08 -0.83
C CYS A 100 6.37 -4.47 -0.18
N ASN A 101 5.31 -4.94 0.48
CA ASN A 101 5.33 -6.26 1.12
C ASN A 101 5.54 -7.39 0.10
N GLU A 102 4.90 -7.29 -1.08
CA GLU A 102 5.06 -8.26 -2.17
C GLU A 102 6.50 -8.29 -2.69
N MET A 103 7.07 -7.12 -2.99
CA MET A 103 8.44 -7.00 -3.52
C MET A 103 9.52 -7.36 -2.51
N MET A 104 9.22 -7.27 -1.21
CA MET A 104 10.08 -7.74 -0.12
C MET A 104 9.96 -9.25 0.11
N GLY A 105 8.77 -9.84 -0.03
CA GLY A 105 8.53 -11.27 0.14
C GLY A 105 9.00 -12.14 -1.03
N GLY A 106 9.23 -11.54 -2.20
CA GLY A 106 9.71 -12.24 -3.41
C GLY A 106 11.21 -12.53 -3.44
N ARG A 107 11.98 -12.08 -2.44
CA ARG A 107 13.40 -12.42 -2.30
C ARG A 107 13.55 -13.36 -1.11
N ALA A 108 13.98 -14.59 -1.35
CA ALA A 108 14.46 -15.45 -0.28
C ALA A 108 15.57 -14.68 0.48
N PRO A 109 15.63 -14.78 1.82
CA PRO A 109 16.67 -14.11 2.59
C PRO A 109 18.03 -14.57 2.03
N SER A 110 18.82 -13.61 1.58
CA SER A 110 20.23 -13.84 1.25
C SER A 110 20.95 -14.22 2.54
N GLU A 111 21.53 -15.43 2.55
CA GLU A 111 22.39 -15.96 3.61
C GLU A 111 23.58 -15.05 3.94
#